data_AF-F8Q6S7-F1
#
_entry.id   AF-F8Q6S7-F1
#
_cell.length_a   1.000
_cell.length_b   1.000
_cell.length_c   1.000
_cell.angle_alpha   90.00
_cell.angle_beta   90.00
_cell.angle_gamma   90.00
#
_symmetry.space_group_name_H-M   'P 1'
#
loop_
_entity.id
_entity.type
_entity.pdbx_description
1 polymer ?
#
loop_
_entity_poly.entity_id
_entity_poly.type
_entity_poly.pdbx_seq_one_letter_code
_entity_poly.pdbx_strand_id
1 'polypeptide(L)'
;MKYLSFLATLIIFTTPALSQYNAYFNPLNTAPYDDPVFPTSTVRCSQYLANKGYRTFADIPTFPNIGGFVNMTDATCGTCWKMTRVGGNETLVVAMIDGIGEGSPNTVTFDLSHSTMVSLGSYAIDLAVNAKQVKPSFCGL
;
A
#
# COMPACT_ATOMS: atom_id res chain seq x y z
N MET A 1 -59.71 17.74 -18.49
CA MET A 1 -59.33 16.78 -17.42
C MET A 1 -58.06 16.08 -17.91
N LYS A 2 -56.84 16.41 -17.49
CA LYS A 2 -56.19 16.43 -16.16
C LYS A 2 -55.33 15.15 -15.98
N TYR A 3 -54.05 15.29 -16.38
CA TYR A 3 -52.81 14.58 -15.94
C TYR A 3 -52.79 13.03 -16.05
N LEU A 4 -51.72 12.34 -16.44
CA LEU A 4 -50.43 12.28 -15.75
C LEU A 4 -49.36 11.75 -16.72
N SER A 5 -48.27 12.50 -16.86
CA SER A 5 -46.99 12.02 -17.40
C SER A 5 -46.22 11.37 -16.25
N PHE A 6 -45.99 10.05 -16.32
CA PHE A 6 -45.12 9.36 -15.37
C PHE A 6 -43.67 9.44 -15.87
N LEU A 7 -42.91 10.44 -15.41
CA LEU A 7 -41.45 10.41 -15.51
C LEU A 7 -40.91 9.43 -14.45
N ALA A 8 -40.41 8.29 -14.89
CA ALA A 8 -39.61 7.39 -14.06
C ALA A 8 -38.21 7.98 -13.88
N THR A 9 -37.94 8.62 -12.74
CA THR A 9 -36.59 9.04 -12.35
C THR A 9 -35.75 7.82 -11.97
N LEU A 10 -34.86 7.42 -12.88
CA LEU A 10 -33.82 6.42 -12.64
C LEU A 10 -32.73 7.06 -11.74
N ILE A 11 -32.74 6.74 -10.44
CA ILE A 11 -31.67 7.13 -9.51
C ILE A 11 -30.48 6.21 -9.78
N ILE A 12 -29.47 6.72 -10.49
CA ILE A 12 -28.19 6.05 -10.66
C ILE A 12 -27.46 6.12 -9.32
N PHE A 13 -27.45 5.03 -8.55
CA PHE A 13 -26.54 4.88 -7.42
C PHE A 13 -25.12 4.76 -7.98
N THR A 14 -24.40 5.87 -8.03
CA THR A 14 -22.96 5.87 -8.23
C THR A 14 -22.32 5.34 -6.95
N THR A 15 -22.10 4.04 -6.86
CA THR A 15 -21.25 3.51 -5.79
C THR A 15 -19.85 4.08 -6.01
N PRO A 16 -19.24 4.76 -5.03
CA PRO A 16 -17.82 5.06 -5.12
C PRO A 16 -17.11 3.71 -5.20
N ALA A 17 -16.49 3.42 -6.35
CA ALA A 17 -15.59 2.29 -6.47
C ALA A 17 -14.45 2.54 -5.47
N LEU A 18 -14.53 1.88 -4.31
CA LEU A 18 -13.41 1.85 -3.39
C LEU A 18 -12.29 1.12 -4.12
N SER A 19 -11.12 1.77 -4.18
CA SER A 19 -9.94 1.20 -4.83
C SER A 19 -9.41 0.07 -3.95
N GLN A 20 -10.00 -1.11 -4.12
CA GLN A 20 -9.64 -2.33 -3.42
C GLN A 20 -8.42 -2.95 -4.11
N TYR A 21 -7.41 -3.27 -3.31
CA TYR A 21 -6.17 -3.91 -3.74
C TYR A 21 -5.93 -5.16 -2.90
N ASN A 22 -5.06 -6.03 -3.41
CA ASN A 22 -4.51 -7.14 -2.66
C ASN A 22 -3.18 -6.72 -2.03
N ALA A 23 -3.06 -6.94 -0.73
CA ALA A 23 -1.81 -6.92 0.00
C ALA A 23 -1.50 -8.34 0.47
N TYR A 24 -0.23 -8.70 0.47
CA TYR A 24 0.23 -9.96 1.03
C TYR A 24 1.47 -9.77 1.89
N PHE A 25 1.85 -10.82 2.60
CA PHE A 25 3.18 -10.95 3.21
C PHE A 25 3.84 -12.21 2.66
N ASN A 26 4.99 -12.06 2.00
CA ASN A 26 5.76 -13.20 1.51
C ASN A 26 6.87 -13.59 2.51
N PRO A 27 6.74 -14.73 3.21
CA PRO A 27 7.75 -15.19 4.18
C PRO A 27 9.07 -15.62 3.52
N LEU A 28 9.10 -15.76 2.19
CA LEU A 28 10.27 -16.16 1.41
C LEU A 28 10.91 -14.98 0.67
N ASN A 29 10.44 -13.75 0.87
CA ASN A 29 10.87 -12.63 0.03
C ASN A 29 12.33 -12.23 0.26
N THR A 30 12.95 -11.63 -0.76
CA THR A 30 14.36 -11.24 -0.75
C THR A 30 14.66 -10.07 0.19
N ALA A 31 13.66 -9.24 0.51
CA ALA A 31 13.75 -8.18 1.51
C ALA A 31 12.96 -8.57 2.78
N PRO A 32 13.62 -8.82 3.92
CA PRO A 32 12.95 -9.11 5.18
C PRO A 32 12.46 -7.79 5.81
N TYR A 33 11.30 -7.29 5.39
CA TYR A 33 10.78 -5.98 5.84
C TYR A 33 10.57 -5.84 7.35
N ASP A 34 10.52 -6.94 8.10
CA ASP A 34 10.45 -6.92 9.57
C ASP A 34 11.83 -6.85 10.25
N ASP A 35 12.94 -6.98 9.51
CA ASP A 35 14.29 -6.91 10.06
C ASP A 35 14.75 -5.45 10.18
N PRO A 36 14.85 -4.88 11.40
CA PRO A 36 15.18 -3.47 11.59
C PRO A 36 16.59 -3.11 11.14
N VAL A 37 17.55 -4.06 11.15
CA VAL A 37 18.95 -3.80 10.80
C VAL A 37 19.23 -4.06 9.32
N PHE A 38 18.24 -4.53 8.56
CA PHE A 38 18.43 -4.82 7.15
C PHE A 38 18.73 -3.52 6.37
N PRO A 39 19.76 -3.53 5.52
CA PRO A 39 20.26 -2.31 4.89
C PRO A 39 19.30 -1.80 3.80
N THR A 40 19.04 -0.50 3.75
CA THR A 40 18.23 0.14 2.70
C THR A 40 18.91 0.11 1.32
N SER A 41 20.19 -0.23 1.26
CA SER A 41 20.95 -0.29 0.00
C SER A 41 20.59 -1.49 -0.89
N THR A 42 19.84 -2.47 -0.38
CA THR A 42 19.51 -3.70 -1.11
C THR A 42 18.12 -3.68 -1.75
N VAL A 43 17.29 -2.68 -1.44
CA VAL A 43 15.96 -2.50 -2.02
C VAL A 43 15.99 -1.56 -3.22
N ARG A 44 14.95 -1.63 -4.07
CA ARG A 44 14.86 -0.79 -5.28
C ARG A 44 15.01 0.70 -4.99
N CYS A 45 14.44 1.21 -3.88
CA CYS A 45 14.49 2.63 -3.55
C CYS A 45 15.75 3.07 -2.79
N SER A 46 16.83 2.30 -2.85
CA SER A 46 18.10 2.58 -2.17
C SER A 46 18.60 4.02 -2.33
N GLN A 47 18.65 4.56 -3.55
CA GLN A 47 19.13 5.94 -3.78
C GLN A 47 18.21 7.00 -3.14
N TYR A 48 16.89 6.80 -3.23
CA TYR A 48 15.91 7.70 -2.62
C TYR A 48 16.06 7.73 -1.09
N LEU A 49 16.20 6.56 -0.47
CA LEU A 49 16.37 6.40 0.98
C LEU A 49 17.72 6.94 1.45
N ALA A 50 18.80 6.69 0.70
CA ALA A 50 20.13 7.22 0.99
C ALA A 50 20.15 8.76 0.98
N ASN A 51 19.46 9.40 0.03
CA ASN A 51 19.33 10.86 -0.03
C ASN A 51 18.59 11.45 1.18
N LYS A 52 17.81 10.64 1.89
CA LYS A 52 17.14 11.01 3.15
C LYS A 52 17.94 10.67 4.39
N GLY A 53 19.07 9.99 4.25
CA GLY A 53 19.90 9.56 5.37
C GLY A 53 19.48 8.23 6.00
N TYR A 54 18.53 7.49 5.41
CA TYR A 54 18.08 6.20 5.94
C TYR A 54 19.01 5.07 5.45
N ARG A 55 19.62 4.34 6.40
CA ARG A 55 20.64 3.29 6.13
C ARG A 55 20.13 1.89 6.42
N THR A 56 19.22 1.77 7.37
CA THR A 56 18.55 0.52 7.77
C THR A 56 17.03 0.70 7.70
N PHE A 57 16.28 -0.40 7.69
CA PHE A 57 14.81 -0.31 7.70
C PHE A 57 14.27 0.42 8.94
N ALA A 58 14.91 0.28 10.10
CA ALA A 58 14.53 1.01 11.31
C ALA A 58 14.68 2.54 11.22
N ASP A 59 15.50 3.04 10.27
CA ASP A 59 15.63 4.49 10.07
C ASP A 59 14.41 5.10 9.37
N ILE A 60 13.55 4.28 8.74
CA ILE A 60 12.37 4.74 8.02
C ILE A 60 11.28 5.09 9.06
N PRO A 61 10.72 6.32 9.04
CA PRO A 61 9.81 6.78 10.10
C PRO A 61 8.56 5.93 10.31
N THR A 62 8.09 5.23 9.28
CA THR A 62 6.92 4.34 9.40
C THR A 62 7.25 2.93 9.83
N PHE A 63 8.51 2.54 9.95
CA PHE A 63 8.90 1.18 10.33
C PHE A 63 8.14 0.72 11.61
N PRO A 64 7.55 -0.49 11.62
CA PRO A 64 7.66 -1.56 10.62
C PRO A 64 6.65 -1.47 9.46
N ASN A 65 5.87 -0.39 9.34
CA ASN A 65 4.90 -0.16 8.25
C ASN A 65 5.61 0.23 6.94
N ILE A 66 6.29 -0.75 6.35
CA ILE A 66 7.02 -0.66 5.10
C ILE A 66 6.70 -1.86 4.19
N GLY A 67 6.97 -1.72 2.91
CA GLY A 67 6.80 -2.80 1.94
C GLY A 67 7.21 -2.41 0.54
N GLY A 68 6.76 -3.21 -0.42
CA GLY A 68 6.94 -2.98 -1.84
C GLY A 68 5.68 -3.26 -2.65
N PHE A 69 5.72 -2.98 -3.95
CA PHE A 69 4.65 -3.37 -4.85
C PHE A 69 5.16 -3.74 -6.25
N VAL A 70 4.35 -4.50 -6.98
CA VAL A 70 4.67 -4.94 -8.35
C VAL A 70 4.75 -3.75 -9.31
N ASN A 71 5.59 -3.82 -10.34
CA ASN A 71 5.78 -2.73 -11.31
C ASN A 71 6.28 -1.40 -10.69
N MET A 72 6.86 -1.42 -9.49
CA MET A 72 7.47 -0.22 -8.91
C MET A 72 8.63 0.26 -9.81
N THR A 73 8.67 1.56 -10.05
CA THR A 73 9.77 2.28 -10.72
C THR A 73 10.42 3.29 -9.77
N ASP A 74 11.59 3.82 -10.13
CA ASP A 74 12.27 4.86 -9.34
C ASP A 74 11.41 6.11 -9.12
N ALA A 75 10.53 6.44 -10.07
CA ALA A 75 9.58 7.56 -9.95
C ALA A 75 8.52 7.33 -8.87
N THR A 76 8.30 6.08 -8.48
CA THR A 76 7.33 5.68 -7.45
C THR A 76 7.98 5.31 -6.11
N CYS A 77 9.29 5.54 -5.97
CA CYS A 77 10.00 5.31 -4.74
C CYS A 77 9.57 6.26 -3.62
N GLY A 78 9.38 5.70 -2.42
CA GLY A 78 8.96 6.45 -1.25
C GLY A 78 7.51 6.92 -1.30
N THR A 79 6.67 6.32 -2.15
CA THR A 79 5.24 6.60 -2.12
C THR A 79 4.64 6.13 -0.79
N CYS A 80 3.73 6.94 -0.25
CA CYS A 80 3.06 6.65 1.02
C CYS A 80 1.62 6.27 0.74
N TRP A 81 1.15 5.18 1.34
CA TRP A 81 -0.17 4.64 1.09
C TRP A 81 -0.96 4.54 2.38
N LYS A 82 -2.13 5.18 2.43
CA LYS A 82 -3.10 4.94 3.48
C LYS A 82 -3.90 3.69 3.12
N MET A 83 -3.79 2.66 3.94
CA MET A 83 -4.45 1.37 3.73
C MET A 83 -5.46 1.13 4.84
N THR A 84 -6.67 0.75 4.49
CA THR A 84 -7.73 0.32 5.42
C THR A 84 -8.14 -1.09 5.07
N ARG A 85 -8.22 -1.99 6.05
CA ARG A 85 -8.70 -3.37 5.80
C ARG A 85 -10.12 -3.38 5.25
N VAL A 86 -10.38 -4.18 4.22
CA VAL A 86 -11.74 -4.40 3.72
C VAL A 86 -12.55 -5.17 4.76
N GLY A 87 -13.71 -4.63 5.14
CA GLY A 87 -14.56 -5.19 6.18
C GLY A 87 -14.07 -4.96 7.61
N GLY A 88 -12.96 -4.21 7.78
CA GLY A 88 -12.41 -3.80 9.07
C GLY A 88 -12.35 -2.27 9.20
N ASN A 89 -11.81 -1.81 10.33
CA ASN A 89 -11.62 -0.38 10.62
C ASN A 89 -10.13 -0.01 10.78
N GLU A 90 -9.26 -1.01 10.80
CA GLU A 90 -7.81 -0.86 10.92
C GLU A 90 -7.28 -0.06 9.74
N THR A 91 -6.60 1.04 10.04
CA THR A 91 -6.06 1.96 9.05
C THR A 91 -4.63 2.32 9.40
N LEU A 92 -3.72 2.18 8.43
CA LEU A 92 -2.31 2.50 8.59
C LEU A 92 -1.82 3.35 7.41
N VAL A 93 -0.68 4.00 7.62
CA VAL A 93 0.13 4.56 6.54
C VAL A 93 1.36 3.68 6.35
N VAL A 94 1.63 3.31 5.11
CA VAL A 94 2.68 2.35 4.78
C VAL A 94 3.59 2.98 3.71
N ALA A 95 4.89 2.95 3.95
CA ALA A 95 5.89 3.44 2.99
C ALA A 95 6.28 2.33 2.01
N MET A 96 6.22 2.64 0.72
CA MET A 96 6.66 1.73 -0.33
C MET A 96 8.11 2.03 -0.69
N ILE A 97 9.00 1.08 -0.42
CA ILE A 97 10.46 1.22 -0.52
C ILE A 97 11.12 0.24 -1.48
N ASP A 98 10.35 -0.70 -2.03
CA ASP A 98 10.91 -1.79 -2.81
C ASP A 98 9.97 -2.27 -3.92
N GLY A 99 10.54 -2.95 -4.91
CA GLY A 99 9.81 -3.57 -6.00
C GLY A 99 9.87 -5.08 -5.89
N ILE A 100 8.69 -5.73 -5.90
CA ILE A 100 8.55 -7.19 -5.75
C ILE A 100 8.40 -7.92 -7.09
N GLY A 101 8.98 -7.37 -8.15
CA GLY A 101 8.94 -7.92 -9.52
C GLY A 101 7.97 -7.20 -10.47
N GLU A 102 7.78 -7.80 -11.63
CA GLU A 102 6.91 -7.31 -12.70
C GLU A 102 5.59 -8.08 -12.71
N GLY A 103 4.48 -7.37 -12.90
CA GLY A 103 3.14 -7.92 -13.03
C GLY A 103 2.45 -7.41 -14.29
N SER A 104 1.16 -7.72 -14.46
CA SER A 104 0.38 -7.11 -15.55
C SER A 104 0.42 -5.58 -15.47
N PRO A 105 0.50 -4.86 -16.61
CA PRO A 105 0.48 -3.41 -16.61
C PRO A 105 -0.75 -2.86 -15.88
N ASN A 106 -0.55 -1.81 -15.08
CA ASN A 106 -1.59 -1.15 -14.28
C ASN A 106 -2.14 -1.96 -13.09
N THR A 107 -1.57 -3.13 -12.76
CA THR A 107 -1.87 -3.83 -11.50
C THR A 107 -0.97 -3.32 -10.39
N VAL A 108 -1.57 -3.07 -9.22
CA VAL A 108 -0.84 -2.82 -7.97
C VAL A 108 -1.21 -3.92 -6.99
N THR A 109 -0.20 -4.68 -6.58
CA THR A 109 -0.26 -5.68 -5.52
C THR A 109 0.84 -5.34 -4.55
N PHE A 110 0.51 -5.25 -3.26
CA PHE A 110 1.46 -4.88 -2.22
C PHE A 110 2.05 -6.13 -1.57
N ASP A 111 3.35 -6.12 -1.31
CA ASP A 111 3.96 -7.00 -0.31
C ASP A 111 4.37 -6.15 0.87
N LEU A 112 3.87 -6.50 2.05
CA LEU A 112 4.00 -5.73 3.27
C LEU A 112 4.80 -6.54 4.28
N SER A 113 5.45 -5.86 5.22
CA SER A 113 5.98 -6.54 6.40
C SER A 113 4.89 -7.34 7.12
N HIS A 114 5.28 -8.44 7.75
CA HIS A 114 4.37 -9.24 8.57
C HIS A 114 3.72 -8.40 9.66
N SER A 115 4.49 -7.53 10.31
CA SER A 115 4.00 -6.61 11.34
C SER A 115 2.94 -5.64 10.81
N THR A 116 3.06 -5.19 9.55
CA THR A 116 2.03 -4.37 8.90
C THR A 116 0.74 -5.16 8.70
N MET A 117 0.84 -6.40 8.20
CA MET A 117 -0.32 -7.29 7.99
C MET A 117 -1.07 -7.55 9.29
N VAL A 118 -0.33 -7.86 10.36
CA VAL A 118 -0.89 -8.05 11.71
C VAL A 118 -1.54 -6.77 12.22
N SER A 119 -0.93 -5.60 11.98
CA SER A 119 -1.50 -4.31 12.37
C SER A 119 -2.76 -3.92 11.57
N LEU A 120 -2.91 -4.46 10.35
CA LEU A 120 -4.16 -4.41 9.59
C LEU A 120 -5.17 -5.49 10.04
N GLY A 121 -4.83 -6.27 11.07
CA GLY A 121 -5.69 -7.30 11.66
C GLY A 121 -5.65 -8.66 10.95
N SER A 122 -4.69 -8.89 10.05
CA SER A 122 -4.56 -10.16 9.33
C SER A 122 -3.35 -10.96 9.79
N TYR A 123 -3.59 -12.24 10.12
CA TYR A 123 -2.54 -13.26 10.29
C TYR A 123 -2.42 -14.17 9.05
N ALA A 124 -3.24 -13.93 8.03
CA ALA A 124 -3.19 -14.65 6.77
C ALA A 124 -2.12 -14.04 5.85
N ILE A 125 -1.70 -14.84 4.86
CA ILE A 125 -0.75 -14.42 3.82
C ILE A 125 -1.34 -13.31 2.95
N ASP A 126 -2.65 -13.33 2.69
CA ASP A 126 -3.33 -12.37 1.82
C ASP A 126 -4.37 -11.53 2.59
N LEU A 127 -4.53 -10.28 2.17
CA LEU A 127 -5.49 -9.32 2.72
C LEU A 127 -6.00 -8.37 1.63
N ALA A 128 -7.31 -8.24 1.54
CA ALA A 128 -7.93 -7.18 0.77
C ALA A 128 -7.89 -5.85 1.55
N VAL A 129 -7.38 -4.79 0.91
CA VAL A 129 -7.28 -3.45 1.50
C VAL A 129 -7.88 -2.40 0.56
N ASN A 130 -8.53 -1.40 1.13
CA ASN A 130 -8.79 -0.13 0.45
C ASN A 130 -7.53 0.72 0.59
N ALA A 131 -6.83 0.98 -0.52
CA ALA A 131 -5.59 1.73 -0.49
C ALA A 131 -5.72 3.05 -1.25
N LYS A 132 -5.13 4.11 -0.69
CA LYS A 132 -5.04 5.41 -1.34
C LYS A 132 -3.63 5.96 -1.14
N GLN A 133 -2.97 6.26 -2.25
CA GLN A 133 -1.73 7.00 -2.19
C GLN A 133 -1.99 8.39 -1.58
N VAL A 134 -1.19 8.74 -0.58
CA VAL A 134 -1.21 10.04 0.11
C VAL A 134 0.14 10.73 -0.07
N LYS A 135 0.28 11.94 0.45
CA LYS A 135 1.56 12.67 0.36
C LYS A 135 2.66 11.87 1.10
N PRO A 136 3.89 11.79 0.55
CA PRO A 136 5.02 11.12 1.21
C PRO A 136 5.26 11.57 2.65
N SER A 137 4.96 12.84 2.96
CA SER A 137 5.10 13.41 4.31
C SER A 137 4.27 12.71 5.38
N PHE A 138 3.18 12.02 5.04
CA PHE A 138 2.43 11.19 5.99
C PHE A 138 3.23 9.98 6.48
N CYS A 139 4.23 9.55 5.71
CA CYS A 139 5.18 8.51 6.07
C CYS A 139 6.53 9.07 6.53
N GLY A 140 6.66 10.39 6.76
CA GLY A 140 7.96 11.02 7.07
C GLY A 140 8.97 10.99 5.91
N LEU A 141 8.46 10.85 4.68
CA LEU A 141 9.22 10.83 3.43
C LEU A 141 9.02 12.13 2.63
#